data_AF-A0A2E3VXD8-F1
#
_entry.id   AF-A0A2E3VXD8-F1
#
_cell.length_a   1.000
_cell.length_b   1.000
_cell.length_c   1.000
_cell.angle_alpha   90.00
_cell.angle_beta   90.00
_cell.angle_gamma   90.00
#
_symmetry.space_group_name_H-M   'P 1'
#
loop_
_entity.id
_entity.type
_entity.pdbx_description
1 polymer ?
#
loop_
_entity_poly.entity_id
_entity_poly.type
_entity_poly.pdbx_seq_one_letter_code
_entity_poly.pdbx_strand_id
1 'polypeptide(L)'
;MESIQLLNTAIIKSKEKKIDNSYEERLAKINQSPAIDAINKSISILAESQKISRDQAALQVIEAIRELDSIWADYVTMEGIDRLKAMLRGEPPQH
;
A
#
# COMPACT_ATOMS: atom_id res chain seq x y z
N MET A 1 -13.29 32.92 -26.46
CA MET A 1 -13.75 31.55 -26.18
C MET A 1 -12.72 30.51 -26.61
N GLU A 2 -12.23 30.59 -27.85
CA GLU A 2 -11.24 29.67 -28.45
C GLU A 2 -9.94 29.51 -27.62
N SER A 3 -9.44 30.61 -27.02
CA SER A 3 -8.22 30.62 -26.21
C SER A 3 -8.35 29.85 -24.88
N ILE A 4 -9.53 29.87 -24.26
CA ILE A 4 -9.81 29.16 -22.99
C ILE A 4 -9.94 27.66 -23.26
N GLN A 5 -10.55 27.29 -24.39
CA GLN A 5 -10.66 25.89 -24.81
C GLN A 5 -9.29 25.28 -25.11
N LEU A 6 -8.42 26.00 -25.83
CA LEU A 6 -7.04 25.60 -26.07
C LEU A 6 -6.25 25.42 -24.76
N LEU A 7 -6.40 26.34 -23.80
CA LEU A 7 -5.75 26.24 -22.50
C LEU A 7 -6.25 25.04 -21.70
N ASN A 8 -7.57 24.80 -21.68
CA ASN A 8 -8.17 23.66 -20.99
C ASN A 8 -7.74 22.33 -21.62
N THR A 9 -7.70 22.25 -22.95
CA THR A 9 -7.17 21.08 -23.67
C THR A 9 -5.70 20.87 -23.38
N ALA A 10 -4.89 21.94 -23.30
CA ALA A 10 -3.48 21.83 -22.94
C ALA A 10 -3.28 21.37 -21.49
N ILE A 11 -4.10 21.88 -20.54
CA ILE A 11 -4.07 21.47 -19.14
C ILE A 11 -4.47 19.98 -19.00
N ILE A 12 -5.53 19.54 -19.66
CA ILE A 12 -5.97 18.14 -19.64
C ILE A 12 -4.90 17.23 -20.26
N LYS A 13 -4.37 17.56 -21.44
CA LYS A 13 -3.26 16.80 -22.06
C LYS A 13 -1.98 16.80 -21.23
N SER A 14 -1.69 17.88 -20.51
CA SER A 14 -0.54 17.94 -19.59
C SER A 14 -0.72 17.05 -18.37
N LYS A 15 -1.96 16.78 -17.95
CA LYS A 15 -2.29 15.83 -16.88
C LYS A 15 -2.34 14.38 -17.38
N GLU A 16 -2.73 14.12 -18.62
CA GLU A 16 -2.58 12.80 -19.27
C GLU A 16 -1.10 12.42 -19.41
N LYS A 17 -0.22 13.37 -19.74
CA LYS A 17 1.25 13.16 -19.67
C LYS A 17 1.78 12.87 -18.26
N LYS A 18 0.99 13.14 -17.21
CA LYS A 18 1.30 12.80 -15.81
C LYS A 18 0.68 11.47 -15.36
N ILE A 19 -0.07 10.78 -16.21
CA ILE A 19 -0.33 9.35 -16.02
C ILE A 19 1.01 8.67 -16.30
N ASP A 20 1.77 8.54 -15.22
CA ASP A 20 3.12 8.04 -15.25
C ASP A 20 3.09 6.59 -15.73
N ASN A 21 3.43 6.31 -16.99
CA ASN A 21 3.53 4.96 -17.53
C ASN A 21 4.42 4.03 -16.67
N SER A 22 5.18 4.56 -15.70
CA SER A 22 5.81 3.78 -14.65
C SER A 22 4.85 2.98 -13.78
N TYR A 23 3.55 3.30 -13.67
CA TYR A 23 2.64 2.50 -12.84
C TYR A 23 2.50 1.07 -13.39
N GLU A 24 2.40 0.90 -14.72
CA GLU A 24 2.34 -0.42 -15.35
C GLU A 24 3.64 -1.16 -15.19
N GLU A 25 4.77 -0.48 -15.40
CA GLU A 25 6.11 -1.05 -15.22
C GLU A 25 6.36 -1.47 -13.77
N ARG A 26 6.00 -0.62 -12.81
CA ARG A 26 6.12 -0.91 -11.37
C ARG A 26 5.20 -2.04 -10.94
N LEU A 27 3.97 -2.08 -11.46
CA LEU A 27 3.02 -3.16 -11.20
C LEU A 27 3.51 -4.48 -11.79
N ALA A 28 3.99 -4.48 -13.02
CA ALA A 28 4.57 -5.66 -13.66
C ALA A 28 5.78 -6.16 -12.87
N LYS A 29 6.69 -5.24 -12.49
CA LYS A 29 7.89 -5.57 -11.72
C LYS A 29 7.58 -6.17 -10.35
N ILE A 30 6.61 -5.62 -9.61
CA ILE A 30 6.26 -6.17 -8.29
C ILE A 30 5.53 -7.52 -8.43
N ASN A 31 4.64 -7.67 -9.41
CA ASN A 31 3.93 -8.94 -9.67
C ASN A 31 4.89 -10.07 -10.08
N GLN A 32 6.02 -9.74 -10.71
CA GLN A 32 7.08 -10.68 -11.06
C GLN A 32 8.12 -10.87 -9.95
N SER A 33 7.91 -10.28 -8.76
CA SER A 33 8.87 -10.40 -7.68
C SER A 33 8.79 -11.78 -7.00
N PRO A 34 9.92 -12.33 -6.52
CA PRO A 34 9.92 -13.57 -5.74
C PRO A 34 9.04 -13.53 -4.49
N ALA A 35 8.80 -12.34 -3.94
CA ALA A 35 7.91 -12.14 -2.81
C ALA A 35 6.45 -12.42 -3.18
N ILE A 36 5.98 -11.90 -4.33
CA ILE A 36 4.64 -12.20 -4.83
C ILE A 36 4.49 -13.70 -5.17
N ASP A 37 5.53 -14.34 -5.72
CA ASP A 37 5.51 -15.79 -5.95
C ASP A 37 5.37 -16.60 -4.66
N ALA A 38 6.08 -16.20 -3.59
CA ALA A 38 5.94 -16.83 -2.28
C ALA A 38 4.53 -16.63 -1.71
N ILE A 39 3.96 -15.43 -1.83
CA ILE A 39 2.59 -15.14 -1.41
C ILE A 39 1.58 -16.01 -2.18
N ASN A 40 1.73 -16.16 -3.50
CA ASN A 40 0.87 -17.01 -4.31
C ASN A 40 0.92 -18.49 -3.88
N LYS A 41 2.10 -18.98 -3.50
CA LYS A 41 2.24 -20.32 -2.91
C LYS A 41 1.52 -20.43 -1.57
N SER A 42 1.69 -19.45 -0.69
CA SER A 42 0.99 -19.41 0.60
C SER A 42 -0.53 -19.34 0.46
N ILE A 43 -1.06 -18.59 -0.52
CA ILE A 43 -2.49 -18.57 -0.85
C ILE A 43 -2.98 -19.97 -1.21
N SER A 44 -2.18 -20.73 -1.95
CA SER A 44 -2.52 -22.10 -2.35
C SER A 44 -2.56 -23.05 -1.15
N ILE A 45 -1.55 -22.95 -0.28
CA ILE A 45 -1.49 -23.70 0.99
C ILE A 45 -2.70 -23.36 1.88
N LEU A 46 -3.05 -22.08 1.98
CA LEU A 46 -4.17 -21.61 2.80
C LEU A 46 -5.51 -22.13 2.25
N ALA A 47 -5.70 -22.09 0.93
CA ALA A 47 -6.89 -22.61 0.27
C ALA A 47 -7.08 -24.11 0.56
N GLU A 48 -6.00 -24.90 0.45
CA GLU A 48 -6.01 -26.31 0.77
C GLU A 48 -6.29 -26.57 2.26
N SER A 49 -5.60 -25.84 3.14
CA SER A 49 -5.73 -25.99 4.60
C SER A 49 -7.13 -25.67 5.10
N GLN A 50 -7.76 -24.62 4.58
CA GLN A 50 -9.10 -24.19 4.99
C GLN A 50 -10.23 -24.80 4.15
N LYS A 51 -9.90 -25.56 3.09
CA LYS A 51 -10.87 -26.11 2.13
C LYS A 51 -11.77 -25.04 1.50
N ILE A 52 -11.16 -23.92 1.09
CA ILE A 52 -11.83 -22.78 0.44
C ILE A 52 -11.28 -22.59 -0.98
N SER A 53 -11.93 -21.74 -1.78
CA SER A 53 -11.40 -21.41 -3.11
C SER A 53 -10.10 -20.60 -3.01
N ARG A 54 -9.26 -20.67 -4.05
CA ARG A 54 -8.05 -19.82 -4.13
C ARG A 54 -8.38 -18.34 -4.08
N ASP A 55 -9.49 -17.93 -4.68
CA ASP A 55 -9.95 -16.54 -4.66
C ASP A 55 -10.32 -16.09 -3.23
N GLN A 56 -10.99 -16.95 -2.46
CA GLN A 56 -11.31 -16.70 -1.06
C GLN A 56 -10.05 -16.64 -0.19
N ALA A 57 -9.09 -17.54 -0.41
CA ALA A 57 -7.81 -17.51 0.30
C ALA A 57 -6.98 -16.27 -0.04
N ALA A 58 -6.97 -15.86 -1.31
CA ALA A 58 -6.29 -14.64 -1.75
C ALA A 58 -6.89 -13.40 -1.08
N LEU A 59 -8.22 -13.31 -1.02
CA LEU A 59 -8.92 -12.23 -0.32
C LEU A 59 -8.49 -12.16 1.15
N GLN A 60 -8.54 -13.28 1.87
CA GLN A 60 -8.15 -13.35 3.28
C GLN A 60 -6.69 -12.90 3.51
N VAL A 61 -5.75 -13.35 2.67
CA VAL A 61 -4.33 -12.98 2.79
C VAL A 61 -4.14 -11.47 2.59
N ILE A 62 -4.77 -10.89 1.57
CA ILE A 62 -4.64 -9.47 1.29
C ILE A 62 -5.30 -8.61 2.38
N GLU A 63 -6.46 -9.03 2.90
CA GLU A 63 -7.13 -8.36 4.01
C GLU A 63 -6.25 -8.37 5.27
N ALA A 64 -5.69 -9.53 5.64
CA ALA A 64 -4.81 -9.66 6.79
C ALA A 64 -3.54 -8.79 6.69
N ILE A 65 -2.93 -8.72 5.50
CA ILE A 65 -1.73 -7.87 5.28
C ILE A 65 -2.09 -6.37 5.41
N ARG A 66 -3.24 -5.96 4.87
CA ARG A 66 -3.69 -4.55 4.96
C ARG A 66 -4.05 -4.16 6.39
N GLU A 67 -4.72 -5.06 7.11
CA GLU A 67 -5.04 -4.85 8.52
C GLU A 67 -3.76 -4.75 9.36
N LEU A 68 -2.78 -5.63 9.12
CA LEU A 68 -1.48 -5.58 9.77
C LEU A 68 -0.74 -4.25 9.52
N ASP A 69 -0.70 -3.79 8.26
CA ASP A 69 -0.08 -2.50 7.91
C ASP A 69 -0.75 -1.32 8.62
N SER A 70 -2.08 -1.33 8.71
CA SER A 70 -2.85 -0.32 9.45
C SER A 70 -2.53 -0.35 10.95
N ILE A 71 -2.54 -1.53 11.56
CA ILE A 71 -2.23 -1.69 12.99
C ILE A 71 -0.81 -1.24 13.30
N TRP A 72 0.16 -1.55 12.43
CA TRP A 72 1.53 -1.09 12.59
C TRP A 72 1.67 0.42 12.46
N ALA A 73 0.96 1.05 11.51
CA ALA A 73 0.96 2.50 11.37
C ALA A 73 0.43 3.19 12.66
N ASP A 74 -0.66 2.67 13.22
CA ASP A 74 -1.23 3.17 14.47
C ASP A 74 -0.26 2.97 15.64
N TYR A 75 0.35 1.78 15.73
CA TYR A 75 1.31 1.46 16.78
C TYR A 75 2.53 2.39 16.76
N VAL A 76 3.18 2.55 15.60
CA VAL A 76 4.35 3.44 15.46
C VAL A 76 3.97 4.90 15.73
N THR A 77 2.79 5.31 15.30
CA THR A 77 2.26 6.66 15.59
C THR A 77 2.11 6.86 17.10
N MET A 78 1.56 5.87 17.81
CA MET A 78 1.38 5.93 19.25
C MET A 78 2.71 5.96 20.00
N GLU A 79 3.70 5.13 19.60
CA GLU A 79 5.05 5.19 20.15
C GLU A 79 5.71 6.56 19.92
N GLY A 80 5.54 7.13 18.72
CA GLY A 80 6.04 8.47 18.40
C GLY A 80 5.40 9.56 19.27
N ILE A 81 4.08 9.48 19.49
CA ILE A 81 3.33 10.38 20.37
C ILE A 81 3.83 10.25 21.82
N ASP A 82 4.06 9.03 22.30
CA ASP A 82 4.52 8.82 23.67
C ASP A 82 5.95 9.30 23.89
N ARG A 83 6.84 9.14 22.89
CA ARG A 83 8.16 9.80 22.89
C ARG A 83 8.04 11.32 22.95
N LEU A 84 7.15 11.92 22.16
CA LEU A 84 6.91 13.38 22.20
C LEU A 84 6.40 13.84 23.57
N LYS A 85 5.48 13.10 24.19
CA LYS A 85 4.99 13.40 25.55
C LYS A 85 6.12 13.31 26.58
N ALA A 86 6.97 12.29 26.51
CA ALA A 86 8.11 12.13 27.42
C ALA A 86 9.08 13.32 27.30
N MET A 87 9.42 13.73 26.07
CA MET A 87 10.25 14.91 25.82
C MET A 87 9.64 16.20 26.41
N LEU A 88 8.33 16.42 26.23
CA LEU A 88 7.63 17.59 26.79
C LEU A 88 7.57 17.59 28.32
N ARG A 89 7.53 16.40 28.94
CA ARG A 89 7.57 16.23 30.39
C ARG A 89 8.98 16.28 30.99
N GLY A 90 10.01 16.32 30.14
CA GLY A 90 11.41 16.27 30.57
C GLY A 90 11.85 14.89 31.09
N GLU A 91 11.11 13.84 30.76
CA GLU A 91 11.44 12.46 31.14
C GLU A 91 12.45 11.88 30.15
N PRO A 92 13.53 11.21 30.62
CA PRO A 92 14.48 10.57 29.72
C PRO A 92 13.78 9.43 28.94
N PRO A 93 14.14 9.20 27.66
CA PRO A 93 13.52 8.15 26.86
C PRO A 93 13.77 6.79 27.52
N GLN A 94 12.70 6.10 27.90
CA GLN A 94 12.77 4.72 28.38
C GLN A 94 12.82 3.79 27.16
N HIS A 95 13.84 2.93 27.16
CA HIS A 95 14.12 1.94 26.11
C HIS A 95 13.21 0.72 26.22
#